data_AF-A0A258LY59-F1
#
_entry.id   AF-A0A258LY59-F1
#
_cell.length_a   1.000
_cell.length_b   1.000
_cell.length_c   1.000
_cell.angle_alpha   90.00
_cell.angle_beta   90.00
_cell.angle_gamma   90.00
#
_symmetry.space_group_name_H-M   'P 1'
#
loop_
_entity.id
_entity.type
_entity.pdbx_description
1 polymer ?
#
loop_
_entity_poly.entity_id
_entity_poly.type
_entity_poly.pdbx_seq_one_letter_code
_entity_poly.pdbx_strand_id
1 'polypeptide(L)'
;MNLLLQDYLPVVIFIGVSLVIGLALLISPFLVAYSNPDPEKLSAYECGFNAFDDARMTFDVRFYLVSILFIIFDLEVAFLFPWAISFGALGDLG
;
A
#
# COMPACT_ATOMS: atom_id res chain seq x y z
N MET A 1 -8.63 30.28 -0.25
CA MET A 1 -9.51 29.11 -0.05
C MET A 1 -9.90 28.46 -1.37
N ASN A 2 -10.44 29.20 -2.34
CA ASN A 2 -10.87 28.63 -3.64
C ASN A 2 -9.74 28.01 -4.47
N LEU A 3 -8.53 28.60 -4.49
CA LEU A 3 -7.37 28.04 -5.22
C LEU A 3 -6.93 26.67 -4.70
N LEU A 4 -6.71 26.53 -3.38
CA LEU A 4 -6.40 25.22 -2.79
C LEU A 4 -7.49 24.19 -3.08
N LEU A 5 -8.76 24.59 -2.98
CA LEU A 5 -9.86 23.67 -3.26
C LEU A 5 -9.88 23.25 -4.74
N GLN A 6 -9.54 24.15 -5.66
CA GLN A 6 -9.41 23.84 -7.10
C GLN A 6 -8.27 22.87 -7.40
N ASP A 7 -7.16 22.94 -6.65
CA ASP A 7 -6.00 22.07 -6.86
C ASP A 7 -6.20 20.67 -6.25
N TYR A 8 -6.82 20.57 -5.07
CA TYR A 8 -6.99 19.29 -4.36
C TYR A 8 -8.28 18.55 -4.72
N LEU A 9 -9.35 19.24 -5.14
CA LEU A 9 -10.62 18.60 -5.50
C LEU A 9 -10.49 17.56 -6.63
N PRO A 10 -9.72 17.81 -7.72
CA PRO A 10 -9.48 16.80 -8.76
C PRO A 10 -8.80 15.55 -8.22
N VAL A 11 -7.86 15.68 -7.26
CA VAL A 11 -7.16 14.54 -6.65
C VAL A 11 -8.14 13.67 -5.87
N VAL A 12 -9.01 14.28 -5.07
CA VAL A 12 -10.03 13.55 -4.29
C VAL A 12 -11.02 12.85 -5.22
N ILE A 13 -11.48 13.52 -6.28
CA ILE A 13 -12.37 12.92 -7.27
C ILE A 13 -11.69 11.73 -7.95
N PHE A 14 -10.41 11.86 -8.32
CA PHE A 14 -9.65 10.80 -8.95
C PHE A 14 -9.53 9.56 -8.04
N ILE A 15 -9.22 9.76 -6.75
CA ILE A 15 -9.19 8.68 -5.75
C ILE A 15 -10.58 8.03 -5.61
N GLY A 16 -11.65 8.83 -5.60
CA GLY A 16 -13.02 8.32 -5.53
C GLY A 16 -13.39 7.46 -6.75
N VAL A 17 -13.11 7.94 -7.96
CA VAL A 17 -13.39 7.21 -9.20
C VAL A 17 -12.56 5.93 -9.29
N SER A 18 -11.26 5.99 -8.97
CA SER A 18 -10.40 4.80 -9.00
C SER A 18 -10.84 3.74 -8.00
N LEU A 19 -11.29 4.15 -6.80
CA LEU A 19 -11.86 3.25 -5.80
C LEU A 19 -13.16 2.60 -6.30
N VAL A 20 -14.07 3.39 -6.88
CA VAL A 20 -15.33 2.87 -7.43
C VAL A 20 -15.08 1.85 -8.54
N ILE A 21 -14.18 2.15 -9.46
CA ILE A 21 -13.82 1.22 -10.54
C ILE A 21 -13.17 -0.04 -9.97
N GLY A 22 -12.21 0.11 -9.05
CA GLY A 22 -11.54 -1.02 -8.40
C GLY A 22 -12.52 -1.94 -7.67
N LEU A 23 -13.44 -1.38 -6.90
CA LEU A 23 -14.48 -2.14 -6.21
C LEU A 23 -15.48 -2.78 -7.19
N ALA A 24 -15.88 -2.07 -8.24
CA ALA A 24 -16.77 -2.62 -9.26
C ALA A 24 -16.14 -3.86 -9.93
N LEU A 25 -14.85 -3.79 -10.26
CA LEU A 25 -14.12 -4.93 -10.83
C LEU A 25 -13.97 -6.07 -9.83
N LEU A 26 -13.64 -5.79 -8.55
CA LEU A 26 -13.56 -6.80 -7.49
C LEU A 26 -14.91 -7.49 -7.23
N ILE A 27 -16.03 -6.78 -7.33
CA ILE A 27 -17.38 -7.31 -7.06
C ILE A 27 -17.96 -8.02 -8.29
N SER A 28 -17.59 -7.60 -9.50
CA SER A 28 -18.09 -8.17 -10.76
C SER A 28 -18.04 -9.70 -10.86
N PRO A 29 -16.97 -10.42 -10.48
CA PRO A 29 -16.95 -11.88 -10.56
C PRO A 29 -17.95 -12.54 -9.61
N PHE A 30 -18.27 -11.94 -8.47
CA PHE A 30 -19.25 -12.52 -7.55
C PHE A 30 -20.69 -12.47 -8.10
N LEU A 31 -20.97 -11.55 -9.03
CA LEU A 31 -22.29 -11.41 -9.66
C LEU A 31 -22.40 -12.17 -10.98
N VAL A 32 -21.34 -12.19 -11.78
CA VAL A 32 -21.36 -12.69 -13.17
C VAL A 32 -20.73 -14.07 -13.31
N ALA A 33 -19.72 -14.41 -12.49
CA ALA A 33 -18.99 -15.66 -12.68
C ALA A 33 -19.77 -16.87 -12.17
N TYR A 34 -19.69 -17.97 -12.92
CA TYR A 34 -20.21 -19.25 -12.49
C TYR A 34 -19.42 -19.76 -11.28
N SER A 35 -20.10 -19.91 -10.14
CA SER A 35 -19.50 -20.38 -8.90
C SER A 35 -19.85 -21.83 -8.65
N ASN A 36 -18.83 -22.70 -8.62
CA ASN A 36 -18.96 -24.11 -8.22
C ASN A 36 -17.84 -24.46 -7.22
N PRO A 37 -18.02 -24.11 -5.93
CA PRO A 37 -17.05 -24.36 -4.88
C PRO A 37 -16.97 -25.87 -4.58
N ASP A 38 -15.76 -26.38 -4.51
CA ASP A 38 -15.44 -27.77 -4.14
C ASP A 38 -14.44 -27.70 -2.97
N PRO A 39 -14.52 -28.59 -1.96
CA PRO A 39 -13.53 -28.65 -0.88
C PRO A 39 -12.07 -28.65 -1.36
N GLU A 40 -11.77 -29.28 -2.51
CA GLU A 40 -10.41 -29.29 -3.08
C GLU A 40 -10.03 -27.95 -3.74
N LYS A 41 -11.00 -27.19 -4.26
CA LYS A 41 -10.74 -25.84 -4.81
C LYS A 41 -10.54 -24.78 -3.74
N LEU A 42 -11.04 -25.05 -2.53
CA LEU A 42 -10.98 -24.15 -1.38
C LEU A 42 -9.86 -24.52 -0.41
N SER A 43 -9.16 -25.65 -0.63
CA SER A 43 -8.01 -26.04 0.17
C SER A 43 -6.79 -25.16 -0.16
N ALA A 44 -5.86 -25.05 0.79
CA ALA A 44 -4.62 -24.31 0.57
C ALA A 44 -3.77 -25.03 -0.49
N TYR A 45 -3.16 -24.26 -1.40
CA TYR A 45 -2.29 -24.81 -2.41
C TYR A 45 -0.99 -25.31 -1.79
N GLU A 46 -0.80 -26.63 -1.76
CA GLU A 46 0.43 -27.30 -1.31
C GLU A 46 0.80 -28.42 -2.31
N CYS A 47 0.83 -28.10 -3.62
CA CYS A 47 1.18 -29.05 -4.69
C CYS A 47 0.39 -30.38 -4.68
N GLY A 48 -0.90 -30.34 -4.29
CA GLY A 48 -1.77 -31.52 -4.21
C GLY A 48 -1.66 -32.31 -2.91
N PHE A 49 -0.94 -31.78 -1.92
CA PHE A 49 -0.93 -32.30 -0.56
C PHE A 49 -1.81 -31.44 0.36
N ASN A 50 -2.17 -32.00 1.51
CA ASN A 50 -2.75 -31.19 2.58
C ASN A 50 -1.66 -30.26 3.13
N ALA A 51 -2.02 -29.01 3.44
CA ALA A 51 -1.10 -28.08 4.09
C ALA A 51 -0.50 -28.75 5.33
N PHE A 52 0.80 -29.02 5.26
CA PHE A 52 1.55 -29.53 6.38
C PHE A 52 1.94 -28.33 7.24
N ASP A 53 1.81 -28.50 8.56
CA ASP A 53 2.34 -27.60 9.60
C ASP A 53 1.45 -26.42 10.07
N ASP A 54 1.74 -25.93 11.28
CA ASP A 54 1.12 -24.72 11.83
C ASP A 54 1.75 -23.49 11.16
N ALA A 55 0.94 -22.65 10.52
CA ALA A 55 1.38 -21.42 9.85
C ALA A 55 2.00 -20.37 10.81
N ARG A 56 2.02 -20.63 12.12
CA ARG A 56 2.64 -19.79 13.15
C ARG A 56 4.13 -20.06 13.31
N MET A 57 4.88 -19.86 12.24
CA MET A 57 6.34 -19.81 12.28
C MET A 57 6.83 -18.41 12.64
N THR A 58 7.91 -18.32 13.42
CA THR A 58 8.54 -17.04 13.74
C THR A 58 9.14 -16.44 12.47
N PHE A 59 8.69 -15.25 12.10
CA PHE A 59 9.26 -14.50 10.99
C PHE A 59 10.67 -14.01 11.34
N ASP A 60 11.53 -13.89 10.32
CA ASP A 60 12.90 -13.41 10.51
C ASP A 60 12.91 -11.96 11.03
N VAL A 61 13.70 -11.70 12.07
CA VAL A 61 13.91 -10.37 12.67
C VAL A 61 14.40 -9.34 11.65
N ARG A 62 15.00 -9.78 10.53
CA ARG A 62 15.43 -8.91 9.44
C ARG A 62 14.31 -8.00 8.92
N PHE A 63 13.06 -8.49 8.81
CA PHE A 63 11.94 -7.66 8.35
C PHE A 63 11.63 -6.50 9.30
N TYR A 64 11.76 -6.76 10.60
CA TYR A 64 11.60 -5.75 11.65
C TYR A 64 12.72 -4.70 11.59
N LEU A 65 13.97 -5.13 11.43
CA LEU A 65 15.11 -4.21 11.32
C LEU A 65 15.01 -3.32 10.08
N VAL A 66 14.61 -3.88 8.93
CA VAL A 66 14.37 -3.10 7.70
C VAL A 66 13.23 -2.09 7.89
N SER A 67 12.16 -2.48 8.57
CA SER A 67 11.01 -1.59 8.81
C SER A 67 11.38 -0.41 9.72
N ILE A 68 12.12 -0.63 10.80
CA ILE A 68 12.58 0.46 11.68
C ILE A 68 13.56 1.37 10.95
N LEU A 69 14.49 0.79 10.20
CA LEU A 69 15.45 1.57 9.42
C LEU A 69 14.72 2.46 8.40
N PHE A 70 13.70 1.93 7.71
CA PHE A 70 12.84 2.71 6.80
C PHE A 70 12.14 3.86 7.52
N ILE A 71 11.54 3.62 8.69
CA ILE A 71 10.87 4.67 9.48
C ILE A 71 11.85 5.80 9.87
N ILE A 72 13.05 5.43 10.32
CA ILE A 72 14.07 6.42 10.72
C ILE A 72 14.51 7.25 9.51
N PHE A 73 14.80 6.62 8.36
CA PHE A 73 15.20 7.33 7.15
C PHE A 73 14.07 8.18 6.55
N ASP A 74 12.83 7.72 6.57
CA ASP A 74 11.69 8.51 6.09
C ASP A 74 11.50 9.78 6.94
N LEU A 75 11.66 9.64 8.26
CA LEU A 75 11.66 10.78 9.18
C LEU A 75 12.85 11.72 8.94
N GLU A 76 14.06 11.21 8.70
CA GLU A 76 15.23 12.03 8.35
C GLU A 76 14.97 12.83 7.06
N VAL A 77 14.44 12.18 6.03
CA VAL A 77 14.09 12.82 4.76
C VAL A 77 13.03 13.91 4.96
N ALA A 78 12.02 13.69 5.82
CA ALA A 78 11.03 14.71 6.17
C ALA A 78 11.66 15.98 6.78
N PHE A 79 12.77 15.85 7.52
CA PHE A 79 13.54 16.99 8.02
C PHE A 79 14.46 17.63 6.96
N LEU A 80 15.00 16.84 6.04
CA LEU A 80 15.84 17.34 4.95
C LEU A 80 15.02 18.09 3.89
N PHE A 81 13.74 17.78 3.70
CA PHE A 81 12.88 18.41 2.68
C PHE A 81 12.77 19.94 2.81
N PRO A 82 12.45 20.52 3.98
CA PRO A 82 12.42 21.98 4.15
C PRO A 82 13.76 22.65 3.83
N TRP A 83 14.87 22.07 4.28
CA TRP A 83 16.23 22.54 3.94
C TRP A 83 16.47 22.49 2.44
N ALA A 84 16.14 21.39 1.76
CA ALA A 84 16.33 21.22 0.32
C ALA A 84 15.52 22.24 -0.51
N ILE A 85 14.29 22.55 -0.12
CA ILE A 85 13.43 23.50 -0.85
C ILE A 85 13.89 24.96 -0.64
N SER A 86 14.49 25.27 0.51
CA SER A 86 14.88 26.64 0.87
C SER A 86 16.36 26.95 0.66
N PHE A 87 17.19 25.96 0.32
CA PHE A 87 18.65 26.04 0.19
C PHE A 87 19.17 27.29 -0.58
N GLY A 88 18.50 27.68 -1.67
CA GLY A 88 18.90 28.85 -2.46
C GLY A 88 18.71 30.21 -1.77
N ALA A 89 17.87 30.31 -0.75
CA ALA A 89 17.65 31.55 0.02
C ALA A 89 18.57 31.67 1.25
N LEU A 90 19.35 30.64 1.49
CA LEU A 90 19.91 30.28 2.78
C LEU A 90 21.44 30.55 2.72
N GLY A 91 22.08 30.32 1.56
CA GLY A 91 23.48 30.66 1.28
C GLY A 91 24.42 29.48 1.54
N ASP A 92 25.74 29.66 1.32
CA ASP A 92 26.70 28.54 1.28
C ASP A 92 26.88 27.78 2.61
N LEU A 93 26.30 28.24 3.74
CA LEU A 93 26.47 27.66 5.07
C LEU A 93 25.19 27.20 5.77
N GLY A 94 24.03 27.27 5.11
CA GLY A 94 22.76 27.28 5.83
C GLY A 94 22.10 28.54 5.41
#